data_AF-A0A1G5UTP0-F1
#
_entry.id   AF-A0A1G5UTP0-F1
#
_cell.length_a   1.000
_cell.length_b   1.000
_cell.length_c   1.000
_cell.angle_alpha   90.00
_cell.angle_beta   90.00
_cell.angle_gamma   90.00
#
_symmetry.space_group_name_H-M   'P 1'
#
loop_
_entity.id
_entity.type
_entity.pdbx_description
1 polymer ?
#
loop_
_entity_poly.entity_id
_entity_poly.type
_entity_poly.pdbx_seq_one_letter_code
_entity_poly.pdbx_strand_id
1 'polypeptide(L)'
;MSRVKIYFKGYENKNLQHDYDDYLSYLFYRKVNDLFNGTKFEDFKFYTFSAFRIERKAISVIVSSVDEIFLRSLVSAFVMGESIYFNNCKLELDKVEFLEKIPLINGEASFITISPIFLSDCLVIDNLGDILEDILIKNFCEY
;
A
#
# COMPACT_ATOMS: atom_id res chain seq x y z
N MET A 1 7.71 15.72 -1.55
CA MET A 1 7.20 14.41 -1.10
C MET A 1 7.00 14.48 0.39
N SER A 2 5.75 14.37 0.80
CA SER A 2 5.33 14.45 2.19
C SER A 2 5.16 13.04 2.74
N ARG A 3 5.28 12.89 4.07
CA ARG A 3 5.27 11.60 4.75
C ARG A 3 4.44 11.72 6.02
N VAL A 4 3.58 10.73 6.24
CA VAL A 4 2.83 10.58 7.47
C VAL A 4 3.07 9.21 8.05
N LYS A 5 3.16 9.12 9.37
CA LYS A 5 3.17 7.86 10.09
C LYS A 5 1.85 7.74 10.85
N ILE A 6 1.12 6.68 10.57
CA ILE A 6 -0.19 6.40 11.15
C ILE A 6 -0.01 5.30 12.18
N TYR A 7 -0.48 5.54 13.39
CA TYR A 7 -0.40 4.61 14.51
C TYR A 7 -1.80 4.07 14.82
N PHE A 8 -1.87 2.76 15.03
CA PHE A 8 -3.06 2.03 15.41
C PHE A 8 -2.83 1.28 16.71
N LYS A 9 -3.85 1.24 17.57
CA LYS A 9 -3.90 0.45 18.80
C LYS A 9 -4.92 -0.68 18.68
N GLY A 10 -4.86 -1.64 19.61
CA GLY A 10 -5.79 -2.77 19.64
C GLY A 10 -5.30 -3.99 18.84
N TYR A 11 -4.03 -4.01 18.46
CA TYR A 11 -3.46 -5.22 17.87
C TYR A 11 -3.08 -6.21 18.96
N GLU A 12 -3.71 -7.39 18.93
CA GLU A 12 -3.50 -8.44 19.92
C GLU A 12 -2.97 -9.74 19.32
N ASN A 13 -2.95 -9.86 17.98
CA ASN A 13 -2.51 -11.06 17.30
C ASN A 13 -0.98 -11.10 17.19
N LYS A 14 -0.34 -12.20 17.61
CA LYS A 14 1.12 -12.34 17.50
C LYS A 14 1.58 -12.80 16.12
N ASN A 15 0.68 -13.33 15.30
CA ASN A 15 1.00 -13.90 13.99
C ASN A 15 0.48 -12.99 12.89
N LEU A 16 1.34 -12.11 12.38
CA LEU A 16 1.03 -11.33 11.20
C LEU A 16 0.91 -12.27 9.99
N GLN A 17 -0.17 -12.17 9.22
CA GLN A 17 -0.17 -12.76 7.87
C GLN A 17 0.89 -12.05 7.03
N HIS A 18 1.60 -12.78 6.17
CA HIS A 18 2.74 -12.24 5.42
C HIS A 18 2.34 -11.44 4.17
N ASP A 19 1.08 -11.54 3.72
CA ASP A 19 0.60 -10.95 2.47
C ASP A 19 -0.57 -9.97 2.73
N TYR A 20 -0.26 -8.76 3.18
CA TYR A 20 -1.26 -7.71 3.48
C TYR A 20 -1.08 -6.42 2.68
N ASP A 21 -0.12 -6.38 1.75
CA ASP A 21 0.17 -5.18 0.97
C ASP A 21 -1.02 -4.79 0.08
N ASP A 22 -1.65 -5.77 -0.58
CA ASP A 22 -2.88 -5.55 -1.36
C ASP A 22 -4.03 -5.04 -0.49
N TYR A 23 -4.17 -5.60 0.72
CA TYR A 23 -5.17 -5.15 1.69
C TYR A 23 -4.94 -3.70 2.10
N LEU A 24 -3.69 -3.33 2.41
CA LEU A 24 -3.33 -1.96 2.80
C LEU A 24 -3.56 -0.95 1.67
N SER A 25 -3.11 -1.29 0.47
CA SER A 25 -3.31 -0.48 -0.73
C SER A 25 -4.80 -0.24 -0.97
N TYR A 26 -5.61 -1.30 -0.94
CA TYR A 26 -7.06 -1.20 -1.07
C TYR A 26 -7.70 -0.37 0.05
N LEU A 27 -7.30 -0.58 1.31
CA LEU A 27 -7.82 0.14 2.47
C LEU A 27 -7.58 1.65 2.36
N PHE A 28 -6.37 2.08 2.03
CA PHE A 28 -6.03 3.50 1.88
C PHE A 28 -6.82 4.13 0.75
N TYR A 29 -6.90 3.46 -0.40
CA TYR A 29 -7.71 3.90 -1.52
C TYR A 29 -9.18 4.06 -1.13
N ARG A 30 -9.78 3.03 -0.51
CA ARG A 30 -11.19 3.04 -0.08
C ARG A 30 -11.48 4.18 0.89
N LYS A 31 -10.67 4.32 1.94
CA LYS A 31 -10.85 5.37 2.97
C LYS A 31 -10.86 6.77 2.36
N VAL A 32 -9.94 7.04 1.43
CA VAL A 32 -9.91 8.33 0.71
C VAL A 32 -11.13 8.47 -0.20
N ASN A 33 -11.44 7.45 -1.01
CA ASN A 33 -12.55 7.49 -1.96
C ASN A 33 -13.93 7.67 -1.29
N ASP A 34 -14.12 7.08 -0.10
CA ASP A 34 -15.35 7.22 0.69
C ASP A 34 -15.57 8.68 1.13
N LEU A 35 -14.52 9.47 1.38
CA LEU A 35 -14.65 10.91 1.70
C LEU A 35 -15.20 11.73 0.53
N PHE A 36 -14.97 11.28 -0.70
CA PHE A 36 -15.37 11.98 -1.91
C PHE A 36 -16.69 11.42 -2.48
N ASN A 37 -17.49 10.69 -1.69
CA ASN A 37 -18.75 10.08 -2.13
C ASN A 37 -18.61 9.22 -3.40
N GLY A 38 -17.45 8.58 -3.59
CA GLY A 38 -17.22 7.70 -4.73
C GLY A 38 -17.10 8.40 -6.09
N THR A 39 -16.86 9.73 -6.15
CA THR A 39 -16.27 10.29 -7.37
C THR A 39 -14.92 9.60 -7.56
N LYS A 40 -14.85 8.77 -8.62
CA LYS A 40 -13.69 7.97 -8.97
C LYS A 40 -12.43 8.83 -8.98
N PHE A 41 -11.66 8.76 -7.90
CA PHE A 41 -10.31 9.27 -7.86
C PHE A 41 -9.40 8.23 -8.51
N GLU A 42 -9.44 8.13 -9.85
CA GLU A 42 -8.58 7.25 -10.65
C GLU A 42 -7.09 7.70 -10.68
N ASP A 43 -6.78 8.85 -10.06
CA ASP A 43 -5.49 9.54 -10.16
C ASP A 43 -4.52 9.35 -8.99
N PHE A 44 -4.93 8.72 -7.88
CA PHE A 44 -4.01 8.49 -6.75
C PHE A 44 -3.13 7.25 -6.95
N LYS A 45 -2.35 7.25 -8.03
CA LYS A 45 -1.31 6.23 -8.30
C LYS A 45 0.05 6.59 -7.70
N PHE A 46 0.19 7.81 -7.17
CA PHE A 46 1.48 8.37 -6.77
C PHE A 46 1.72 8.33 -5.25
N TYR A 47 1.52 7.17 -4.62
CA TYR A 47 1.88 6.96 -3.22
C TYR A 47 2.59 5.62 -3.01
N THR A 48 3.32 5.52 -1.90
CA THR A 48 3.95 4.29 -1.41
C THR A 48 3.77 4.20 0.10
N PHE A 49 3.87 3.00 0.66
CA PHE A 49 3.75 2.77 2.08
C PHE A 49 4.79 1.75 2.58
N SER A 50 5.11 1.83 3.87
CA SER A 50 5.97 0.85 4.53
C SER A 50 5.22 -0.43 4.84
N ALA A 51 5.95 -1.51 5.09
CA ALA A 51 5.39 -2.66 5.80
C ALA A 51 4.86 -2.21 7.18
N PHE A 52 3.93 -2.99 7.75
CA PHE A 52 3.50 -2.75 9.12
C PHE A 52 4.65 -2.96 10.10
N ARG A 53 4.88 -1.96 10.93
CA ARG A 53 5.79 -2.06 12.08
C ARG A 53 4.96 -2.34 13.33
N ILE A 54 5.19 -3.51 13.92
CA ILE A 54 4.48 -3.97 15.12
C ILE A 54 5.35 -3.72 16.36
N GLU A 55 4.78 -3.04 17.35
CA GLU A 55 5.41 -2.79 18.63
C GLU A 55 4.44 -3.14 19.76
N ARG A 56 4.61 -4.35 20.34
CA ARG A 56 3.77 -4.93 21.41
C ARG A 56 2.27 -4.98 21.08
N LYS A 57 1.56 -3.87 21.24
CA LYS A 57 0.10 -3.73 21.03
C LYS A 57 -0.26 -2.61 20.05
N ALA A 58 0.75 -2.00 19.43
CA ALA A 58 0.60 -0.95 18.45
C ALA A 58 1.11 -1.43 17.09
N ILE A 59 0.42 -1.00 16.05
CA ILE A 59 0.86 -1.13 14.66
C ILE A 59 1.08 0.26 14.11
N SER A 60 2.11 0.44 13.30
CA SER A 60 2.28 1.67 12.54
C SER A 60 2.64 1.41 11.10
N VAL A 61 2.23 2.35 10.23
CA VAL A 61 2.54 2.37 8.81
C VAL A 61 2.96 3.77 8.41
N ILE A 62 4.01 3.87 7.60
CA ILE A 62 4.44 5.12 7.00
C ILE A 62 3.83 5.18 5.60
N VAL A 63 3.14 6.26 5.27
CA VAL A 63 2.62 6.53 3.93
C VAL A 63 3.31 7.76 3.38
N SER A 64 3.76 7.69 2.14
CA SER A 64 4.40 8.79 1.45
C SER A 64 3.77 9.03 0.10
N SER A 65 3.61 10.29 -0.26
CA SER A 65 3.12 10.70 -1.57
C SER A 65 3.73 12.03 -1.99
N VAL A 66 3.81 12.24 -3.30
CA VAL A 66 4.05 13.56 -3.89
C VAL A 66 2.76 14.39 -3.94
N ASP A 67 1.60 13.76 -3.80
CA ASP A 67 0.29 14.39 -3.73
C ASP A 67 -0.06 14.72 -2.27
N GLU A 68 -0.04 16.00 -1.93
CA GLU A 68 -0.38 16.47 -0.58
C GLU A 68 -1.88 16.40 -0.31
N ILE A 69 -2.73 16.49 -1.33
CA ILE A 69 -4.18 16.36 -1.19
C ILE A 69 -4.49 14.92 -0.80
N PHE A 70 -3.89 13.93 -1.46
CA PHE A 70 -4.01 12.53 -1.08
C PHE A 70 -3.68 12.30 0.39
N LEU A 71 -2.51 12.76 0.85
CA LEU A 71 -2.08 12.54 2.24
C LEU A 71 -3.01 13.22 3.24
N ARG A 72 -3.46 14.45 2.96
CA ARG A 72 -4.41 15.16 3.84
C ARG A 72 -5.74 14.43 3.89
N SER A 73 -6.28 14.01 2.75
CA SER A 73 -7.51 13.23 2.67
C SER A 73 -7.39 11.88 3.38
N LEU A 74 -6.25 11.19 3.25
CA LEU A 74 -6.01 9.93 3.95
C LEU A 74 -6.03 10.14 5.47
N VAL A 75 -5.34 11.18 5.97
CA VAL A 75 -5.36 11.53 7.39
C VAL A 75 -6.77 11.88 7.84
N SER A 76 -7.50 12.71 7.10
CA SER A 76 -8.90 13.04 7.40
C SER A 76 -9.79 11.80 7.44
N ALA A 77 -9.58 10.85 6.52
CA ALA A 77 -10.38 9.63 6.44
C ALA A 77 -10.18 8.72 7.65
N PHE A 78 -8.95 8.64 8.16
CA PHE A 78 -8.66 7.89 9.38
C PHE A 78 -9.16 8.60 10.64
N VAL A 79 -9.08 9.93 10.69
CA VAL A 79 -9.57 10.71 11.84
C VAL A 79 -11.10 10.71 11.93
N MET A 80 -11.79 10.78 10.79
CA MET A 80 -13.26 10.81 10.73
C MET A 80 -13.89 9.41 10.65
N GLY A 81 -13.12 8.40 10.25
CA GLY A 81 -13.63 7.08 9.92
C GLY A 81 -13.67 6.13 11.11
N GLU A 82 -14.44 5.05 10.94
CA GLU A 82 -14.46 3.94 11.88
C GLU A 82 -13.12 3.17 11.90
N SER A 83 -12.91 2.44 12.99
CA SER A 83 -11.84 1.45 13.17
C SER A 83 -11.68 0.55 11.94
N ILE A 84 -10.46 0.11 11.67
CA ILE A 84 -10.17 -0.85 10.60
C ILE A 84 -10.08 -2.26 11.16
N TYR A 85 -10.37 -3.28 10.35
CA TYR A 85 -10.17 -4.67 10.73
C TYR A 85 -8.94 -5.22 10.04
N PHE A 86 -7.95 -5.65 10.81
CA PHE A 86 -6.74 -6.23 10.26
C PHE A 86 -6.38 -7.50 11.02
N ASN A 87 -6.22 -8.61 10.29
CA ASN A 87 -5.86 -9.91 10.86
C ASN A 87 -6.75 -10.33 12.05
N ASN A 88 -8.08 -10.17 11.87
CA ASN A 88 -9.12 -10.38 12.88
C ASN A 88 -9.03 -9.50 14.14
N CYS A 89 -8.18 -8.47 14.14
CA CYS A 89 -8.14 -7.45 15.17
C CYS A 89 -8.86 -6.18 14.70
N LYS A 90 -9.69 -5.62 15.58
CA LYS A 90 -10.21 -4.27 15.41
C LYS A 90 -9.12 -3.28 15.82
N LEU A 91 -8.62 -2.52 14.86
CA LEU A 91 -7.61 -1.51 15.06
C LEU A 91 -8.24 -0.12 15.10
N GLU A 92 -7.92 0.62 16.16
CA GLU A 92 -8.37 2.00 16.32
C GLU A 92 -7.22 2.94 16.02
N LEU A 93 -7.52 4.09 15.41
CA LEU A 93 -6.52 5.15 15.25
C LEU A 93 -6.05 5.60 16.63
N ASP A 94 -4.74 5.62 16.83
CA ASP A 94 -4.10 6.15 18.04
C ASP A 94 -3.63 7.58 17.79
N LYS A 95 -2.77 7.78 16.80
CA LYS A 95 -2.27 9.10 16.40
C LYS A 95 -1.73 9.11 14.96
N VAL A 96 -1.52 10.31 14.44
CA VAL A 96 -0.86 10.56 13.16
C VAL A 96 0.29 11.54 13.37
N GLU A 97 1.46 11.24 12.81
CA GLU A 97 2.65 12.10 12.86
C GLU A 97 3.07 12.50 11.44
N PHE A 98 3.23 13.79 11.18
CA PHE A 98 3.86 14.27 9.95
C PHE A 98 5.38 14.17 10.10
N LEU A 99 6.02 13.43 9.19
CA LEU A 99 7.46 13.21 9.23
C LEU A 99 8.18 14.29 8.41
N GLU A 100 9.21 14.88 9.00
CA GLU A 100 10.04 15.87 8.33
C GLU A 100 10.73 15.29 7.10
N LYS A 101 10.96 16.16 6.10
CA LYS A 101 11.77 15.81 4.94
C LYS A 101 13.23 15.79 5.40
N ILE A 102 13.89 14.64 5.25
CA ILE A 102 15.31 14.53 5.58
C ILE A 102 16.09 15.28 4.48
N PRO A 103 16.89 16.30 4.83
CA PRO A 103 17.72 17.01 3.87
C PRO A 103 18.83 16.10 3.34
N LEU A 104 19.20 16.27 2.07
CA LEU A 104 20.38 15.62 1.50
C LEU A 104 21.64 16.28 2.09
N ILE A 105 22.57 15.48 2.59
CA ILE A 105 23.86 15.99 3.10
C ILE A 105 24.84 15.87 1.93
N ASN A 106 25.33 16.99 1.40
CA ASN A 106 26.24 17.03 0.25
C ASN A 106 25.74 16.30 -1.01
N GLY A 107 24.41 16.24 -1.20
CA GLY A 107 23.80 15.52 -2.32
C GLY A 107 23.75 14.00 -2.14
N GLU A 108 24.30 13.48 -1.04
CA GLU A 108 24.32 12.06 -0.72
C GLU A 108 23.29 11.72 0.37
N ALA A 109 22.74 10.50 0.29
CA ALA A 109 21.90 9.92 1.31
C ALA A 109 22.05 8.40 1.30
N SER A 110 22.17 7.82 2.50
CA SER A 110 22.03 6.37 2.67
C SER A 110 20.56 6.05 2.91
N PHE A 111 20.03 5.10 2.15
CA PHE A 111 18.63 4.70 2.24
C PHE A 111 18.51 3.34 2.91
N ILE A 112 17.53 3.23 3.82
CA ILE A 112 17.11 1.96 4.41
C ILE A 112 15.71 1.66 3.91
N THR A 113 15.54 0.46 3.38
CA THR A 113 14.27 -0.03 2.85
C THR A 113 13.26 -0.27 3.99
N ILE A 114 12.07 0.33 3.89
CA ILE A 114 10.97 0.18 4.88
C ILE A 114 9.78 -0.64 4.36
N SER A 115 9.80 -0.98 3.07
CA SER A 115 8.93 -1.95 2.39
C SER A 115 9.74 -2.56 1.24
N PRO A 116 9.57 -3.86 0.91
CA PRO A 116 10.38 -4.52 -0.12
C PRO A 116 10.35 -3.75 -1.45
N ILE A 117 11.51 -3.66 -2.11
CA ILE A 117 11.62 -3.10 -3.45
C ILE A 117 11.37 -4.24 -4.43
N PHE A 118 10.25 -4.17 -5.15
CA PHE A 118 9.93 -5.14 -6.19
C PHE A 118 10.46 -4.66 -7.54
N LEU A 119 11.33 -5.45 -8.13
CA LEU A 119 11.76 -5.32 -9.52
C LEU A 119 11.22 -6.55 -10.25
N SER A 120 10.34 -6.31 -11.22
CA SER A 120 9.89 -7.36 -12.12
C SER A 120 10.42 -7.01 -13.50
N ASP A 121 11.17 -7.94 -14.08
CA ASP A 121 11.47 -7.89 -15.50
C ASP A 121 10.17 -8.18 -16.23
N CYS A 122 9.79 -7.32 -17.18
CA CYS A 122 8.77 -7.69 -18.15
C CYS A 122 9.33 -8.88 -18.92
N LEU A 123 8.79 -10.08 -18.66
CA LEU A 123 8.90 -11.19 -19.59
C LEU A 123 8.18 -10.74 -20.86
N VAL A 124 8.91 -10.13 -21.78
CA VAL A 124 8.46 -9.92 -23.15
C VAL A 124 8.47 -11.31 -23.77
N ILE A 125 7.32 -11.98 -23.76
CA ILE A 125 7.13 -13.22 -24.51
C ILE A 125 6.86 -12.79 -25.95
N ASP A 126 7.92 -12.62 -26.74
CA ASP A 126 7.84 -12.18 -28.15
C ASP A 126 6.97 -13.10 -29.02
N ASN A 127 6.74 -14.35 -28.58
CA ASN A 127 6.02 -15.38 -29.31
C ASN A 127 4.79 -15.92 -28.56
N LEU A 128 4.11 -15.10 -27.74
CA LEU A 128 2.90 -15.54 -27.04
C LEU A 128 1.82 -16.03 -28.03
N GLY A 129 1.79 -15.42 -29.23
CA GLY A 129 0.95 -15.87 -30.35
C GLY A 129 1.24 -17.31 -30.76
N ASP A 130 2.49 -17.62 -31.10
CA ASP A 130 2.91 -18.97 -31.53
C ASP A 130 2.68 -20.03 -30.45
N ILE A 131 2.94 -19.69 -29.18
CA ILE A 131 2.73 -20.59 -28.04
C ILE A 131 1.24 -20.88 -27.85
N LEU A 132 0.37 -19.86 -27.97
CA LEU A 132 -1.08 -20.04 -27.88
C LEU A 132 -1.62 -20.81 -29.08
N GLU A 133 -1.08 -20.59 -30.27
CA GLU A 133 -1.48 -21.30 -31.49
C GLU A 133 -1.13 -22.79 -31.41
N ASP A 134 0.08 -23.14 -30.95
CA ASP A 134 0.48 -24.53 -30.72
C ASP A 134 -0.37 -25.24 -29.64
N ILE A 135 -0.74 -24.52 -28.58
CA ILE A 135 -1.61 -25.06 -27.51
C ILE A 135 -3.04 -25.27 -28.03
N LEU A 136 -3.56 -24.32 -28.82
CA LEU A 136 -4.89 -24.43 -29.41
C LEU A 136 -4.93 -25.56 -30.45
N ILE A 137 -3.96 -25.63 -31.36
CA ILE A 137 -3.89 -26.68 -32.40
C ILE A 137 -3.79 -28.06 -31.76
N LYS A 138 -2.95 -28.25 -30.73
CA LYS A 138 -2.85 -29.56 -30.04
C LYS A 138 -4.13 -30.00 -29.34
N ASN A 139 -4.93 -29.06 -28.81
CA ASN A 139 -6.18 -29.39 -28.12
C ASN A 139 -7.40 -29.50 -29.04
N PHE A 140 -7.36 -28.90 -30.24
CA PHE A 140 -8.47 -28.94 -31.21
C PHE A 140 -8.30 -29.99 -32.31
N CYS A 141 -7.11 -30.56 -32.50
CA CYS A 141 -6.88 -31.64 -33.47
C CYS A 141 -7.05 -33.07 -32.92
N GLU A 142 -7.46 -33.22 -31.65
CA GLU A 142 -7.77 -34.52 -31.03
C GLU A 142 -9.28 -34.84 -30.94
N TYR A 143 -10.15 -34.13 -31.68
CA TYR A 143 -11.60 -34.44 -31.80
C TYR A 143 -12.04 -34.70 -33.24
#